data_AF-A0A7V9ZTZ2-F1
#
_entry.id   AF-A0A7V9ZTZ2-F1
#
_cell.length_a   1.000
_cell.length_b   1.000
_cell.length_c   1.000
_cell.angle_alpha   90.00
_cell.angle_beta   90.00
_cell.angle_gamma   90.00
#
_symmetry.space_group_name_H-M   'P 1'
#
loop_
_entity.id
_entity.type
_entity.pdbx_description
1 polymer ?
#
loop_
_entity_poly.entity_id
_entity_poly.type
_entity_poly.pdbx_seq_one_letter_code
_entity_poly.pdbx_strand_id
1 'polypeptide(L)'
;MKVEGVTLKNLIIGEVETRLIGYVSKTVEGKKHDKKLADEEAIEYPEGVIIQQDTGFQGVAPVGVISKQPPKKPRGGELTQKEKELNRQFSQV
;
A
#
# COMPACT_ATOMS: atom_id res chain seq x y z
N MET A 1 19.20 -30.56 -2.91
CA MET A 1 19.16 -29.10 -2.69
C MET A 1 17.73 -28.75 -2.31
N LYS A 2 17.48 -28.30 -1.07
CA LYS A 2 16.15 -27.89 -0.63
C LYS A 2 16.00 -26.42 -1.07
N VAL A 3 15.25 -26.16 -2.13
CA VAL A 3 14.89 -24.78 -2.48
C VAL A 3 13.78 -24.41 -1.50
N GLU A 4 14.14 -23.71 -0.42
CA GLU A 4 13.13 -23.01 0.37
C GLU A 4 12.42 -22.05 -0.57
N GLY A 5 11.10 -22.14 -0.69
CA GLY A 5 10.34 -21.31 -1.62
C GLY A 5 10.57 -19.84 -1.30
N VAL A 6 11.27 -19.13 -2.19
CA VAL A 6 11.43 -17.68 -2.09
C VAL A 6 10.16 -17.07 -2.67
N THR A 7 9.36 -16.42 -1.83
CA THR A 7 8.27 -15.58 -2.32
C THR A 7 8.88 -14.34 -2.98
N LEU A 8 8.27 -13.86 -4.05
CA LEU A 8 8.67 -12.64 -4.74
C LEU A 8 7.55 -11.60 -4.58
N LYS A 9 7.90 -10.31 -4.62
CA LYS A 9 6.93 -9.22 -4.61
C LYS A 9 7.36 -8.07 -5.51
N ASN A 10 6.37 -7.29 -5.93
CA ASN A 10 6.52 -6.02 -6.63
C ASN A 10 5.67 -4.98 -5.91
N LEU A 11 6.07 -3.71 -6.01
CA LEU A 11 5.23 -2.56 -5.70
C LEU A 11 4.56 -2.12 -7.00
N ILE A 12 3.25 -1.90 -6.95
CA ILE A 12 2.45 -1.47 -8.10
C ILE A 12 1.80 -0.13 -7.76
N ILE A 13 1.80 0.78 -8.73
CA ILE A 13 0.93 1.97 -8.70
C ILE A 13 -0.06 1.82 -9.84
N GLY A 14 -1.34 1.83 -9.47
CA GLY A 14 -2.45 1.79 -10.40
C GLY A 14 -3.36 3.00 -10.20
N GLU A 15 -4.06 3.35 -11.27
CA GLU A 15 -5.14 4.33 -11.22
C GLU A 15 -6.46 3.58 -10.96
N VAL A 16 -7.22 4.06 -9.97
CA VAL A 16 -8.35 3.35 -9.39
C VAL A 16 -9.56 3.32 -10.34
N GLU A 17 -9.82 4.41 -11.06
CA GLU A 17 -11.01 4.55 -11.91
C GLU A 17 -10.88 3.73 -13.21
N THR A 18 -9.73 3.82 -13.86
CA THR A 18 -9.40 3.18 -15.15
C THR A 18 -8.85 1.76 -14.98
N ARG A 19 -8.42 1.38 -13.77
CA ARG A 19 -7.74 0.11 -13.45
C ARG A 19 -6.46 -0.12 -14.25
N LEU A 20 -5.84 0.96 -14.72
CA LEU A 20 -4.58 0.90 -15.43
C LEU A 20 -3.41 0.87 -14.44
N ILE A 21 -2.43 0.02 -14.72
CA ILE A 21 -1.17 0.00 -13.99
C ILE A 21 -0.26 1.06 -14.61
N GLY A 22 0.06 2.10 -13.84
CA GLY A 22 0.98 3.16 -14.24
C GLY A 22 2.44 2.83 -13.96
N TYR A 23 2.70 1.95 -12.99
CA TYR A 23 4.06 1.59 -12.60
C TYR A 23 4.12 0.21 -11.91
N VAL A 24 5.20 -0.52 -12.19
CA VAL A 24 5.57 -1.78 -11.51
C VAL A 24 7.05 -1.72 -11.16
N SER A 25 7.38 -1.92 -9.88
CA SER A 25 8.77 -1.93 -9.41
C SER A 25 9.53 -3.16 -9.89
N LYS A 26 10.84 -3.16 -9.66
CA LYS A 26 11.64 -4.39 -9.78
C LYS A 26 11.10 -5.46 -8.84
N THR A 27 11.23 -6.71 -9.27
CA THR A 27 10.89 -7.87 -8.45
C THR A 27 11.92 -8.03 -7.36
N VAL A 28 11.46 -8.07 -6.11
CA VAL A 28 12.30 -8.22 -4.91
C VAL A 28 11.86 -9.43 -4.11
N GLU A 29 12.70 -9.85 -3.16
CA GLU A 29 12.36 -10.92 -2.23
C GLU A 29 11.14 -10.54 -1.37
N GLY A 30 10.23 -11.49 -1.21
CA GLY A 30 8.97 -11.34 -0.48
C GLY A 30 9.13 -11.04 1.01
N LYS A 31 10.32 -11.28 1.56
CA LYS A 31 10.66 -10.93 2.96
C LYS A 31 10.89 -9.44 3.16
N LYS A 32 11.11 -8.66 2.09
CA LYS A 32 11.29 -7.20 2.18
C LYS A 32 9.97 -6.56 2.62
N HIS A 33 10.01 -5.71 3.64
CA HIS A 33 8.83 -4.99 4.12
C HIS A 33 8.37 -3.96 3.08
N ASP A 34 7.05 -3.82 2.89
CA ASP A 34 6.48 -3.00 1.81
C ASP A 34 6.83 -1.52 1.97
N LYS A 35 6.75 -0.98 3.19
CA LYS A 35 7.31 0.36 3.52
C LYS A 35 8.74 0.54 3.01
N LYS A 36 9.66 -0.37 3.33
CA LYS A 36 11.07 -0.26 2.93
C LYS A 36 11.21 -0.32 1.40
N LEU A 37 10.40 -1.14 0.74
CA LEU A 37 10.36 -1.16 -0.72
C LEU A 37 9.90 0.19 -1.29
N ALA A 38 8.82 0.78 -0.76
CA ALA A 38 8.33 2.09 -1.19
C ALA A 38 9.34 3.22 -0.94
N ASP A 39 9.99 3.22 0.22
CA ASP A 39 11.02 4.21 0.58
C ASP A 39 12.24 4.12 -0.38
N GLU A 40 12.64 2.90 -0.77
CA GLU A 40 13.78 2.69 -1.69
C GLU A 40 13.44 2.96 -3.16
N GLU A 41 12.20 2.71 -3.60
CA GLU A 41 11.78 3.07 -4.96
C GLU A 41 11.69 4.60 -5.14
N ALA A 42 11.62 5.37 -4.04
CA ALA A 42 11.66 6.83 -4.02
C ALA A 42 10.73 7.49 -5.06
N ILE A 43 9.50 6.97 -5.14
CA ILE A 43 8.56 7.36 -6.19
C ILE A 43 8.10 8.80 -5.97
N GLU A 44 8.28 9.63 -6.99
CA GLU A 44 7.78 11.00 -7.02
C GLU A 44 6.34 11.02 -7.53
N TYR A 45 5.53 11.85 -6.88
CA TYR A 45 4.13 12.03 -7.21
C TYR A 45 3.88 13.50 -7.55
N PRO A 46 2.93 13.81 -8.46
CA PRO A 46 2.48 15.17 -8.65
C PRO A 46 1.91 15.76 -7.35
N GLU A 47 2.04 17.06 -7.16
CA GLU A 47 1.56 17.72 -5.96
C GLU A 47 0.02 17.69 -5.88
N GLY A 48 -0.51 17.42 -4.68
CA GLY A 48 -1.94 17.39 -4.41
C GLY A 48 -2.66 16.10 -4.82
N VAL A 49 -1.94 15.08 -5.32
CA VAL A 49 -2.58 13.80 -5.63
C VAL A 49 -3.00 13.07 -4.35
N ILE A 50 -4.07 12.29 -4.48
CA ILE A 50 -4.56 11.41 -3.42
C ILE A 50 -4.08 10.00 -3.73
N ILE A 51 -3.34 9.40 -2.81
CA ILE A 51 -2.96 7.99 -2.92
C ILE A 51 -3.74 7.16 -1.91
N GLN A 52 -4.27 6.03 -2.36
CA GLN A 52 -4.82 5.00 -1.48
C GLN A 52 -3.72 3.96 -1.23
N GLN A 53 -3.48 3.68 0.04
CA GLN A 53 -2.45 2.74 0.47
C GLN A 53 -3.07 1.73 1.45
N ASP A 54 -2.63 0.48 1.37
CA ASP A 54 -2.93 -0.49 2.42
C ASP A 54 -2.02 -0.28 3.64
N THR A 55 -2.39 -0.87 4.77
CA THR A 55 -1.69 -0.81 6.04
C THR A 55 -0.26 -1.36 6.01
N GLY A 56 0.13 -2.12 4.97
CA GLY A 56 1.52 -2.54 4.73
C GLY A 56 2.46 -1.37 4.41
N PHE A 57 1.91 -0.25 3.91
CA PHE A 57 2.63 0.99 3.64
C PHE A 57 2.49 2.01 4.78
N GLN A 58 2.12 1.58 5.98
CA GLN A 58 2.03 2.47 7.13
C GLN A 58 3.38 3.18 7.37
N GLY A 59 3.33 4.51 7.43
CA GLY A 59 4.52 5.35 7.62
C GLY A 59 5.26 5.70 6.33
N VAL A 60 4.71 5.35 5.16
CA VAL A 60 5.08 5.95 3.86
C VAL A 60 4.27 7.22 3.68
N ALA A 61 4.94 8.38 3.64
CA ALA A 61 4.32 9.68 3.47
C ALA A 61 5.12 10.50 2.45
N PRO A 62 4.79 10.38 1.14
CA PRO A 62 5.45 11.17 0.11
C PRO A 62 5.12 12.66 0.29
N VAL A 63 6.10 13.52 -0.01
CA VAL A 63 5.93 14.97 0.12
C VAL A 63 4.92 15.46 -0.92
N GLY A 64 4.01 16.35 -0.50
CA GLY A 64 3.00 16.94 -1.40
C GLY A 64 1.84 16.00 -1.74
N VAL A 65 1.74 14.84 -1.08
CA VAL A 65 0.72 13.82 -1.37
C VAL A 65 -0.26 13.65 -0.20
N ILE A 66 -1.54 13.47 -0.52
CA ILE A 66 -2.57 13.14 0.45
C ILE A 66 -2.73 11.61 0.54
N SER A 67 -2.14 11.00 1.57
CA SER A 67 -2.27 9.56 1.80
C SER A 67 -3.58 9.20 2.51
N LYS A 68 -4.34 8.27 1.93
CA LYS A 68 -5.53 7.65 2.52
C LYS A 68 -5.23 6.18 2.82
N GLN A 69 -5.47 5.77 4.06
CA GLN A 69 -5.26 4.39 4.52
C GLN A 69 -6.50 3.89 5.28
N PRO A 70 -6.82 2.58 5.18
CA PRO A 70 -7.90 1.99 5.96
C PRO A 70 -7.60 2.06 7.46
N PRO A 71 -8.58 2.41 8.31
CA PRO A 71 -8.40 2.43 9.76
C PRO A 71 -7.95 1.07 10.32
N LYS A 72 -6.92 1.12 11.16
CA LYS A 72 -6.45 -0.05 11.93
C LYS A 72 -7.33 -0.28 13.15
N LYS A 73 -7.51 -1.56 13.48
CA LYS A 73 -8.12 -1.96 14.74
C LYS A 73 -7.25 -1.45 15.91
N PRO A 74 -7.83 -0.74 16.89
CA PRO A 74 -7.09 -0.29 18.06
C PRO A 74 -6.63 -1.50 18.88
N ARG A 75 -5.51 -1.36 19.60
CA ARG A 75 -4.94 -2.44 20.40
C ARG A 75 -5.93 -2.85 21.50
N GLY A 76 -6.41 -4.10 21.43
CA GLY A 76 -7.38 -4.65 22.39
C GLY A 76 -8.82 -4.13 22.25
N GLY A 77 -9.10 -3.26 21.27
CA GLY A 77 -10.46 -2.77 20.99
C GLY A 77 -11.03 -3.35 19.70
N GLU A 78 -12.18 -2.87 19.26
CA GLU A 78 -12.80 -3.26 17.99
C GLU A 78 -12.95 -2.08 17.03
N LEU A 79 -13.03 -2.38 15.74
CA LEU A 79 -13.44 -1.38 14.75
C LEU A 79 -14.92 -1.05 14.97
N THR A 80 -15.22 0.24 14.99
CA THR A 80 -16.59 0.75 14.92
C THR A 80 -17.25 0.33 13.60
N GLN A 81 -18.59 0.37 13.53
CA GLN A 81 -19.31 0.07 12.28
C GLN A 81 -18.87 1.00 11.14
N LYS A 82 -18.61 2.28 11.45
CA LYS A 82 -18.13 3.26 10.47
C LYS A 82 -16.75 2.90 9.92
N GLU A 83 -15.82 2.48 10.77
CA GLU A 83 -14.49 2.04 10.33
C GLU A 83 -14.55 0.75 9.51
N LYS A 84 -15.45 -0.17 9.85
CA LYS A 84 -15.69 -1.38 9.04
C LYS A 84 -16.21 -1.03 7.65
N GLU A 85 -17.15 -0.09 7.54
CA GLU A 85 -17.66 0.37 6.25
C GLU A 85 -16.58 1.09 5.44
N LEU A 86 -15.75 1.92 6.08
CA LEU A 86 -14.59 2.53 5.42
C LEU A 86 -13.63 1.45 4.88
N ASN A 87 -13.27 0.45 5.69
CA ASN A 87 -12.43 -0.66 5.23
C ASN A 87 -13.06 -1.43 4.06
N ARG A 88 -14.39 -1.57 4.04
CA ARG A 88 -15.10 -2.18 2.91
C ARG A 88 -14.96 -1.37 1.63
N GLN A 89 -15.06 -0.03 1.72
CA GLN A 89 -14.84 0.86 0.57
C GLN A 89 -13.42 0.77 0.03
N PHE A 90 -12.40 0.72 0.91
CA PHE A 90 -11.01 0.52 0.49
C PHE A 90 -10.76 -0.83 -0.17
N SER A 91 -11.53 -1.87 0.18
CA SER A 91 -11.39 -3.23 -0.37
C SER A 91 -12.08 -3.44 -1.72
N GLN A 92 -12.87 -2.46 -2.20
CA GLN A 92 -13.58 -2.54 -3.49
C GLN A 92 -12.80 -1.95 -4.66
N VAL A 93 -11.63 -1.38 -4.38
CA VAL A 93 -10.72 -0.75 -5.34
C VAL A 93 -9.85 -1.79 -6.03
#